data_AF-A0A7C8MFK0-F1
#
_entry.id   AF-A0A7C8MFK0-F1
#
_cell.length_a   1.000
_cell.length_b   1.000
_cell.length_c   1.000
_cell.angle_alpha   90.00
_cell.angle_beta   90.00
_cell.angle_gamma   90.00
#
_symmetry.space_group_name_H-M   'P 1'
#
loop_
_entity.id
_entity.type
_entity.pdbx_description
1 polymer ?
#
loop_
_entity_poly.entity_id
_entity_poly.type
_entity_poly.pdbx_seq_one_letter_code
_entity_poly.pdbx_strand_id
1 'polypeptide(L)'
;MLPVLQGVVDLLRSGPETPVVQGAADGDEGNSVDVVGPLTVAFTHDNQINELASILGVFDEQVPLAADSLDESRIYVSSRINPMRGTVAFERLDCSGRKYLRLLLNDAVYPVPSCKSGPGVSCPLREYDERVLARKWAEAGGSFETLCQLPQGSASTSSRTGGVTFFTDLTLKGIRVVRP
;
A
#
# COMPACT_ATOMS: atom_id res chain seq x y z
N MET A 1 -0.94 0.89 -9.39
CA MET A 1 -0.45 0.65 -8.00
C MET A 1 -1.33 -0.22 -7.08
N LEU A 2 -2.52 -0.71 -7.47
CA LEU A 2 -3.43 -1.42 -6.54
C LEU A 2 -2.87 -2.69 -5.88
N PRO A 3 -2.16 -3.59 -6.59
CA PRO A 3 -1.48 -4.72 -5.96
C PRO A 3 -0.45 -4.33 -4.89
N VAL A 4 0.23 -3.19 -5.08
CA VAL A 4 1.22 -2.68 -4.11
C VAL A 4 0.51 -2.24 -2.84
N LEU A 5 -0.58 -1.48 -2.97
CA LEU A 5 -1.39 -1.05 -1.83
C LEU A 5 -1.95 -2.26 -1.05
N GLN A 6 -2.48 -3.27 -1.75
CA GLN A 6 -2.93 -4.50 -1.11
C GLN A 6 -1.79 -5.21 -0.37
N GLY A 7 -0.61 -5.36 -0.98
CA GLY A 7 0.54 -5.99 -0.33
C GLY A 7 1.03 -5.22 0.92
N VAL A 8 0.98 -3.88 0.90
CA VAL A 8 1.25 -3.06 2.09
C VAL A 8 0.21 -3.35 3.18
N VAL A 9 -1.08 -3.39 2.85
CA VAL A 9 -2.13 -3.67 3.85
C VAL A 9 -2.02 -5.09 4.39
N ASP A 10 -1.68 -6.07 3.56
CA ASP A 10 -1.44 -7.45 3.98
C ASP A 10 -0.29 -7.49 4.99
N LEU A 11 0.80 -6.76 4.73
CA LEU A 11 1.92 -6.64 5.66
C LEU A 11 1.52 -5.97 6.99
N LEU A 12 0.68 -4.92 6.96
CA LEU A 12 0.21 -4.27 8.19
C LEU A 12 -0.75 -5.19 8.97
N ARG A 13 -1.47 -6.09 8.30
CA ARG A 13 -2.31 -7.09 8.97
C ARG A 13 -1.47 -8.17 9.63
N SER A 14 -0.50 -8.73 8.93
CA SER A 14 0.39 -9.78 9.45
C SER A 14 1.35 -9.26 10.52
N GLY A 15 1.84 -8.02 10.38
CA GLY A 15 2.65 -7.32 11.38
C GLY A 15 4.16 -7.57 11.27
N PRO A 16 4.96 -7.03 12.21
CA PRO A 16 6.42 -7.00 12.10
C PRO A 16 7.09 -8.38 12.18
N GLU A 17 6.44 -9.35 12.83
CA GLU A 17 6.93 -10.73 12.97
C GLU A 17 6.67 -11.59 11.72
N THR A 18 6.24 -10.97 10.61
CA THR A 18 5.97 -11.68 9.36
C THR A 18 7.27 -12.27 8.82
N PRO A 19 7.34 -13.60 8.59
CA PRO A 19 8.51 -14.23 8.00
C PRO A 19 8.81 -13.70 6.59
N VAL A 20 10.10 -13.56 6.29
CA VAL A 20 10.63 -13.22 4.98
C VAL A 20 11.25 -14.48 4.38
N VAL A 21 10.76 -14.88 3.22
CA VAL A 21 11.34 -15.94 2.40
C VAL A 21 12.54 -15.36 1.68
N GLN A 22 13.71 -15.94 1.93
CA GLN A 22 14.95 -15.62 1.23
C GLN A 22 15.48 -16.88 0.53
N GLY A 23 16.18 -16.68 -0.59
CA GLY A 23 16.90 -17.77 -1.22
C GLY A 23 18.06 -18.19 -0.32
N ALA A 24 18.44 -19.47 -0.34
CA ALA A 24 19.63 -19.93 0.37
C ALA A 24 20.81 -19.05 -0.06
N ALA A 25 21.34 -18.25 0.87
CA ALA A 25 22.62 -17.61 0.67
C ALA A 25 23.69 -18.70 0.75
N ASP A 26 24.63 -18.71 -0.20
CA ASP A 26 25.80 -19.59 -0.11
C ASP A 26 26.47 -19.40 1.26
N GLY A 27 26.39 -20.42 2.11
CA GLY A 27 27.15 -20.52 3.36
C GLY A 27 26.47 -20.15 4.68
N ASP A 28 25.15 -19.96 4.74
CA ASP A 28 24.46 -19.70 6.02
C ASP A 28 23.75 -20.95 6.56
N GLU A 29 24.45 -21.74 7.38
CA GLU A 29 23.87 -22.79 8.24
C GLU A 29 23.24 -22.14 9.49
N GLY A 30 22.20 -21.34 9.31
CA GLY A 30 21.60 -20.54 10.38
C GLY A 30 20.08 -20.69 10.45
N ASN A 31 19.59 -21.26 11.54
CA ASN A 31 18.16 -21.50 11.84
C ASN A 31 17.35 -20.20 12.13
N SER A 32 17.77 -19.04 11.62
CA SER A 32 17.12 -17.74 11.84
C SER A 32 16.12 -17.45 10.72
N VAL A 33 14.84 -17.37 11.09
CA VAL A 33 13.80 -16.85 10.21
C VAL A 33 13.89 -15.34 10.22
N ASP A 34 14.32 -14.75 9.10
CA ASP A 34 14.25 -13.31 8.92
C ASP A 34 12.79 -12.87 8.94
N VAL A 35 12.52 -11.75 9.62
CA VAL A 35 11.20 -11.14 9.69
C VAL A 35 11.24 -9.73 9.12
N VAL A 36 10.08 -9.22 8.69
CA VAL A 36 10.00 -7.90 8.06
C VAL A 36 10.41 -6.76 9.02
N GLY A 37 10.13 -6.94 10.32
CA GLY A 37 10.42 -5.94 11.34
C GLY A 37 9.43 -4.77 11.35
N PRO A 38 9.67 -3.76 12.21
CA PRO A 38 8.73 -2.66 12.44
C PRO A 38 8.76 -1.57 11.36
N LEU A 39 9.76 -1.58 10.48
CA LEU A 39 9.95 -0.54 9.46
C LEU A 39 10.26 -1.16 8.10
N THR A 40 9.41 -0.85 7.12
CA THR A 40 9.61 -1.21 5.72
C THR A 40 9.65 0.08 4.90
N VAL A 41 10.67 0.21 4.05
CA VAL A 41 10.87 1.40 3.22
C VAL A 41 10.96 0.98 1.76
N ALA A 42 10.21 1.66 0.91
CA ALA A 42 10.25 1.46 -0.54
C ALA A 42 10.39 2.82 -1.23
N PHE A 43 11.12 2.83 -2.35
CA PHE A 43 11.35 4.02 -3.16
C PHE A 43 10.71 3.81 -4.53
N THR A 44 10.05 4.85 -5.04
CA THR A 44 9.39 4.83 -6.35
C THR A 44 9.35 6.24 -6.95
N HIS A 45 8.74 6.39 -8.12
CA HIS A 45 8.62 7.67 -8.79
C HIS A 45 7.30 8.37 -8.47
N ASP A 46 7.26 9.66 -8.77
CA ASP A 46 6.11 10.55 -8.60
C ASP A 46 4.84 10.05 -9.29
N ASN A 47 4.96 9.46 -10.50
CA ASN A 47 3.84 8.86 -11.21
C ASN A 47 3.19 7.72 -10.39
N GLN A 48 3.99 6.84 -9.81
CA GLN A 48 3.50 5.77 -8.93
C GLN A 48 2.94 6.32 -7.62
N ILE A 49 3.50 7.40 -7.07
CA ILE A 49 2.91 8.07 -5.90
C ILE A 49 1.54 8.65 -6.24
N ASN A 50 1.35 9.24 -7.43
CA ASN A 50 0.05 9.75 -7.86
C ASN A 50 -0.96 8.64 -8.11
N GLU A 51 -0.54 7.54 -8.73
CA GLU A 51 -1.38 6.33 -8.87
C GLU A 51 -1.76 5.75 -7.51
N LEU A 52 -0.84 5.76 -6.54
CA LEU A 52 -1.12 5.28 -5.19
C LEU A 52 -2.12 6.21 -4.50
N ALA A 53 -1.89 7.52 -4.56
CA ALA A 53 -2.75 8.52 -3.94
C ALA A 53 -4.20 8.45 -4.45
N SER A 54 -4.43 8.16 -5.73
CA SER A 54 -5.78 8.05 -6.30
C SER A 54 -6.57 6.84 -5.78
N ILE A 55 -5.88 5.80 -5.30
CA ILE A 55 -6.50 4.56 -4.80
C ILE A 55 -6.49 4.46 -3.26
N LEU A 56 -5.82 5.35 -2.54
CA LEU A 56 -5.75 5.34 -1.06
C LEU A 56 -7.11 5.47 -0.37
N GLY A 57 -8.10 6.02 -1.07
CA GLY A 57 -9.43 6.31 -0.52
C GLY A 57 -9.55 7.66 0.20
N VAL A 58 -8.43 8.32 0.48
CA VAL A 58 -8.42 9.64 1.16
C VAL A 58 -9.00 10.77 0.30
N PHE A 59 -9.07 10.58 -1.01
CA PHE A 59 -9.64 11.52 -1.98
C PHE A 59 -10.93 11.01 -2.63
N ASP A 60 -11.61 10.01 -2.07
CA ASP A 60 -12.82 9.43 -2.69
C ASP A 60 -13.99 10.42 -2.85
N GLU A 61 -14.00 11.50 -2.08
CA GLU A 61 -15.00 12.57 -2.19
C GLU A 61 -14.62 13.63 -3.25
N GLN A 62 -13.46 13.49 -3.91
CA GLN A 62 -13.04 14.37 -4.99
C GLN A 62 -13.85 14.07 -6.26
N VAL A 63 -14.62 15.05 -6.71
CA VAL A 63 -15.25 15.00 -8.03
C VAL A 63 -14.20 15.16 -9.14
N PRO A 64 -14.44 14.64 -10.36
CA PRO A 64 -13.55 14.88 -11.49
C PRO A 64 -13.25 16.37 -11.68
N LEU A 65 -11.96 16.70 -11.79
CA LEU A 65 -11.51 18.09 -11.95
C LEU A 65 -11.86 18.61 -13.35
N ALA A 66 -12.30 19.87 -13.42
CA ALA A 66 -12.53 20.55 -14.69
C ALA A 66 -11.21 20.79 -15.43
N ALA A 67 -11.23 20.69 -16.76
CA ALA A 67 -10.05 20.91 -17.60
C ALA A 67 -9.81 22.40 -17.94
N ASP A 68 -10.82 23.25 -17.73
CA ASP A 68 -10.89 24.64 -18.19
C ASP A 68 -10.99 25.68 -17.07
N SER A 69 -11.11 25.22 -15.82
CA SER A 69 -11.32 26.09 -14.67
C SER A 69 -10.69 25.51 -13.40
N LEU A 70 -10.29 26.40 -12.49
CA LEU A 70 -9.75 26.00 -11.19
C LEU A 70 -10.90 25.75 -10.20
N ASP A 71 -11.01 24.53 -9.71
CA ASP A 71 -11.81 24.24 -8.53
C ASP A 71 -11.04 24.64 -7.26
N GLU A 72 -11.43 25.74 -6.63
CA GLU A 72 -10.85 26.21 -5.37
C GLU A 72 -11.15 25.28 -4.19
N SER A 73 -12.20 24.45 -4.28
CA SER A 73 -12.63 23.51 -3.26
C SER A 73 -12.02 22.11 -3.38
N ARG A 74 -11.18 21.87 -4.40
CA ARG A 74 -10.54 20.57 -4.63
C ARG A 74 -9.74 20.12 -3.41
N ILE A 75 -9.91 18.85 -3.04
CA ILE A 75 -9.16 18.20 -1.97
C ILE A 75 -7.88 17.54 -2.50
N TYR A 76 -7.84 17.21 -3.79
CA TYR A 76 -6.64 16.68 -4.45
C TYR A 76 -5.75 17.83 -4.96
N VAL A 77 -4.54 17.93 -4.41
CA VAL A 77 -3.52 18.92 -4.82
C VAL A 77 -2.17 18.22 -4.95
N SER A 78 -1.72 17.99 -6.18
CA SER A 78 -0.49 17.22 -6.47
C SER A 78 0.74 17.74 -5.71
N SER A 79 0.95 19.05 -5.61
CA SER A 79 2.10 19.61 -4.87
C SER A 79 2.13 19.27 -3.36
N ARG A 80 1.00 18.85 -2.78
CA ARG A 80 0.89 18.36 -1.39
C ARG A 80 1.04 16.84 -1.27
N ILE A 81 1.08 16.13 -2.40
CA ILE A 81 1.07 14.67 -2.46
C ILE A 81 2.44 14.16 -2.91
N ASN A 82 2.94 14.64 -4.05
CA ASN A 82 4.18 14.18 -4.67
C ASN A 82 5.17 15.33 -4.97
N PRO A 83 5.56 16.15 -3.97
CA PRO A 83 6.66 17.09 -4.16
C PRO A 83 7.99 16.33 -4.39
N MET A 84 9.06 17.06 -4.73
CA MET A 84 10.41 16.48 -4.72
C MET A 84 10.71 15.89 -3.34
N ARG A 85 11.12 14.62 -3.28
CA ARG A 85 11.28 13.85 -2.03
C ARG A 85 9.96 13.69 -1.25
N GLY A 86 8.84 13.58 -1.96
CA GLY A 86 7.56 13.32 -1.34
C GLY A 86 7.50 11.95 -0.65
N THR A 87 6.75 11.87 0.45
CA THR A 87 6.61 10.66 1.26
C THR A 87 5.15 10.26 1.44
N VAL A 88 4.88 8.96 1.35
CA VAL A 88 3.61 8.35 1.74
C VAL A 88 3.91 7.35 2.83
N ALA A 89 3.37 7.58 4.03
CA ALA A 89 3.57 6.70 5.17
C ALA A 89 2.25 6.01 5.54
N PHE A 90 2.35 4.70 5.77
CA PHE A 90 1.29 3.85 6.27
C PHE A 90 1.69 3.42 7.68
N GLU A 91 0.93 3.84 8.67
CA GLU A 91 1.20 3.50 10.05
C GLU A 91 0.17 2.50 10.57
N ARG A 92 0.67 1.38 11.11
CA ARG A 92 -0.14 0.43 11.88
C ARG A 92 -0.11 0.83 13.34
N LEU A 93 -1.24 1.28 13.86
CA LEU A 93 -1.42 1.59 15.27
C LEU A 93 -2.02 0.38 15.99
N ASP A 94 -1.49 0.04 17.15
CA ASP A 94 -2.11 -0.88 18.09
C ASP A 94 -2.65 -0.08 19.28
N CYS A 95 -3.97 0.00 19.39
CA CYS A 95 -4.65 0.68 20.49
C CYS A 95 -5.50 -0.34 21.23
N SER A 96 -5.01 -0.80 22.38
CA SER A 96 -5.68 -1.79 23.24
C SER A 96 -6.03 -3.10 22.51
N GLY A 97 -5.09 -3.63 21.72
CA GLY A 97 -5.25 -4.89 20.99
C GLY A 97 -6.01 -4.77 19.68
N ARG A 98 -6.52 -3.58 19.33
CA ARG A 98 -7.19 -3.29 18.06
C ARG A 98 -6.21 -2.59 17.12
N LYS A 99 -6.23 -3.01 15.85
CA LYS A 99 -5.33 -2.48 14.82
C LYS A 99 -6.01 -1.40 13.97
N TYR A 100 -5.30 -0.32 13.75
CA TYR A 100 -5.74 0.81 12.93
C TYR A 100 -4.67 1.19 11.92
N LEU A 101 -5.10 1.76 10.80
CA LEU A 101 -4.29 2.35 9.76
C LEU A 101 -4.39 3.88 9.85
N ARG A 102 -3.25 4.56 9.89
CA ARG A 102 -3.16 6.01 9.68
C ARG A 102 -2.31 6.27 8.44
N LEU A 103 -2.82 7.10 7.54
CA LEU A 103 -2.17 7.49 6.29
C LEU A 103 -1.61 8.89 6.43
N LEU A 104 -0.35 9.07 6.06
CA LEU A 104 0.29 10.38 6.00
C LEU A 104 0.82 10.63 4.59
N LEU A 105 0.55 11.82 4.07
CA LEU A 105 1.16 12.35 2.85
C LEU A 105 2.01 13.55 3.26
N ASN A 106 3.33 13.44 3.10
CA ASN A 106 4.28 14.49 3.47
C ASN A 106 4.06 15.01 4.90
N ASP A 107 4.06 14.09 5.87
CA ASP A 107 3.88 14.32 7.31
C ASP A 107 2.50 14.82 7.77
N ALA A 108 1.58 15.11 6.84
CA ALA A 108 0.20 15.45 7.16
C ALA A 108 -0.69 14.20 7.20
N VAL A 109 -1.54 14.07 8.22
CA VAL A 109 -2.51 12.98 8.33
C VAL A 109 -3.67 13.21 7.35
N TYR A 110 -3.98 12.18 6.55
CA TYR A 110 -5.12 12.16 5.63
C TYR A 110 -6.14 11.09 6.06
N PRO A 111 -7.24 11.47 6.72
CA PRO A 111 -8.29 10.54 7.12
C PRO A 111 -8.99 9.94 5.90
N VAL A 112 -9.32 8.65 5.96
CA VAL A 112 -10.12 7.98 4.95
C VAL A 112 -11.60 8.24 5.26
N PRO A 113 -12.38 8.92 4.39
CA PRO A 113 -13.73 9.35 4.74
C PRO A 113 -14.67 8.21 5.14
N SER A 114 -14.53 7.05 4.48
CA SER A 114 -15.36 5.85 4.68
C SER A 114 -15.00 5.03 5.93
N CYS A 115 -13.84 5.27 6.55
CA CYS A 115 -13.42 4.57 7.76
C CYS A 115 -12.48 5.44 8.61
N LYS A 116 -13.06 6.19 9.55
CA LYS A 116 -12.33 7.16 10.40
C LYS A 116 -12.73 7.09 11.88
N SER A 117 -13.20 5.92 12.31
CA SER A 117 -13.72 5.66 13.66
C SER A 117 -12.64 5.31 14.69
N GLY A 118 -11.37 5.24 14.28
CA GLY A 118 -10.24 4.92 15.13
C GLY A 118 -9.64 6.12 15.87
N PRO A 119 -8.76 5.87 16.86
CA PRO A 119 -8.04 6.93 17.58
C PRO A 119 -7.24 7.82 16.63
N GLY A 120 -7.22 9.13 16.88
CA GLY A 120 -6.53 10.09 16.01
C GLY A 120 -7.08 10.11 14.58
N VAL A 121 -8.38 9.86 14.41
CA VAL A 121 -9.09 9.85 13.11
C VAL A 121 -8.57 8.76 12.15
N SER A 122 -8.01 7.69 12.71
CA SER A 122 -7.50 6.53 11.97
C SER A 122 -8.61 5.60 11.49
N CYS A 123 -8.29 4.76 10.50
CA CYS A 123 -9.19 3.75 9.98
C CYS A 123 -8.98 2.41 10.70
N PRO A 124 -10.01 1.72 11.20
CA PRO A 124 -9.85 0.32 11.62
C PRO A 124 -9.27 -0.51 10.48
N LEU A 125 -8.15 -1.21 10.70
CA LEU A 125 -7.39 -1.83 9.62
C LEU A 125 -8.22 -2.84 8.82
N ARG A 126 -9.11 -3.57 9.49
CA ARG A 126 -10.06 -4.49 8.86
C ARG A 126 -11.06 -3.78 7.95
N GLU A 127 -11.59 -2.62 8.37
CA GLU A 127 -12.54 -1.85 7.57
C GLU A 127 -11.87 -1.25 6.32
N TYR A 128 -10.59 -0.90 6.40
CA TYR A 128 -9.85 -0.43 5.22
C TYR A 128 -9.84 -1.50 4.11
N ASP A 129 -9.49 -2.74 4.47
CA ASP A 129 -9.47 -3.87 3.55
C ASP A 129 -10.88 -4.18 2.99
N GLU A 130 -11.87 -4.33 3.89
CA GLU A 130 -13.23 -4.76 3.52
C GLU A 130 -14.05 -3.68 2.79
N ARG A 131 -13.74 -2.39 2.95
CA ARG A 131 -14.54 -1.28 2.39
C ARG A 131 -13.80 -0.46 1.35
N VAL A 132 -12.53 -0.15 1.57
CA VAL A 132 -11.75 0.69 0.66
C VAL A 132 -11.15 -0.19 -0.42
N LEU A 133 -10.32 -1.17 -0.04
CA LEU A 133 -9.65 -2.03 -1.04
C LEU A 133 -10.64 -2.89 -1.81
N ALA A 134 -11.60 -3.52 -1.13
CA ALA A 134 -12.63 -4.31 -1.81
C ALA A 134 -13.38 -3.51 -2.88
N ARG A 135 -13.72 -2.24 -2.60
CA ARG A 135 -14.37 -1.37 -3.57
C ARG A 135 -13.42 -0.99 -4.72
N LYS A 136 -12.16 -0.63 -4.44
CA LYS A 136 -11.17 -0.32 -5.48
C LYS A 136 -10.88 -1.53 -6.39
N TRP A 137 -10.85 -2.73 -5.84
CA TRP A 137 -10.74 -3.96 -6.63
C TRP A 137 -11.97 -4.20 -7.48
N ALA A 138 -13.18 -4.00 -6.95
CA ALA A 138 -14.40 -4.12 -7.74
C ALA A 138 -14.45 -3.11 -8.90
N GLU A 139 -14.07 -1.84 -8.65
CA GLU A 139 -13.94 -0.80 -9.68
C GLU A 139 -12.90 -1.19 -10.75
N ALA A 140 -11.84 -1.91 -10.38
CA ALA A 140 -10.79 -2.39 -11.27
C ALA A 140 -11.11 -3.70 -12.02
N GLY A 141 -12.33 -4.25 -11.87
CA GLY A 141 -12.68 -5.54 -12.50
C GLY A 141 -12.17 -6.77 -11.76
N GLY A 142 -11.80 -6.63 -10.49
CA GLY A 142 -11.51 -7.72 -9.56
C GLY A 142 -10.08 -8.26 -9.56
N SER A 143 -9.29 -8.01 -10.61
CA SER A 143 -7.88 -8.42 -10.66
C SER A 143 -7.01 -7.45 -11.48
N PHE A 144 -5.71 -7.50 -11.24
CA PHE A 144 -4.75 -6.66 -11.96
C PHE A 144 -4.67 -7.06 -13.43
N GLU A 145 -4.76 -8.35 -13.75
CA GLU A 145 -4.79 -8.83 -15.12
C GLU A 145 -6.01 -8.32 -15.88
N THR A 146 -7.18 -8.30 -15.23
CA THR A 146 -8.41 -7.79 -15.86
C THR A 146 -8.28 -6.30 -16.13
N LEU A 147 -7.80 -5.52 -15.15
CA LEU A 147 -7.58 -4.09 -15.30
C LEU A 147 -6.60 -3.76 -16.44
N CYS A 148 -5.52 -4.53 -16.54
CA CYS A 148 -4.45 -4.31 -17.52
C CYS A 148 -4.58 -5.12 -18.82
N GLN A 149 -5.67 -5.88 -18.99
CA GLN A 149 -5.91 -6.75 -20.14
C GLN A 149 -4.77 -7.75 -20.40
N LEU A 150 -4.24 -8.33 -19.32
CA LEU A 150 -3.15 -9.30 -19.38
C LEU A 150 -3.69 -10.73 -19.41
N PRO A 151 -2.95 -11.70 -19.99
CA PRO A 151 -3.31 -13.11 -19.90
C PRO A 151 -3.39 -13.59 -18.44
N GLN A 152 -4.33 -14.46 -18.12
CA GLN A 152 -4.44 -15.02 -16.77
C GLN A 152 -3.14 -15.74 -16.36
N GLY A 153 -2.68 -15.50 -15.13
CA GLY A 153 -1.45 -16.08 -14.59
C GLY A 153 -0.15 -15.42 -15.09
N SER A 154 -0.25 -14.32 -15.84
CA SER A 154 0.92 -13.56 -16.28
C SER A 154 1.41 -12.52 -15.26
N ALA A 155 0.58 -12.14 -14.28
CA ALA A 155 0.98 -11.22 -13.23
C ALA A 155 1.74 -11.95 -12.11
N SER A 156 2.81 -11.32 -11.62
CA SER A 156 3.56 -11.77 -10.43
C SER A 156 2.87 -11.38 -9.11
N THR A 157 1.64 -10.85 -9.18
CA THR A 157 0.79 -10.52 -8.03
C THR A 157 0.09 -11.78 -7.54
N SER A 158 0.89 -12.75 -7.09
CA SER A 158 0.51 -14.15 -6.86
C SER A 158 -0.01 -14.44 -5.45
N SER A 159 -0.32 -13.42 -4.65
CA SER A 159 -0.97 -13.63 -3.36
C SER A 159 -2.48 -13.86 -3.53
N ARG A 160 -3.10 -14.53 -2.55
CA ARG A 160 -4.55 -14.81 -2.53
C ARG A 160 -5.40 -13.54 -2.54
N THR A 161 -4.86 -12.43 -2.06
CA THR A 161 -5.51 -11.11 -1.98
C THR A 161 -5.29 -10.27 -3.25
N GLY A 162 -4.47 -10.74 -4.20
CA GLY A 162 -4.04 -9.95 -5.36
C GLY A 162 -2.95 -8.92 -5.05
N GLY A 163 -2.42 -8.92 -3.82
CA GLY A 163 -1.29 -8.09 -3.39
C GLY A 163 0.06 -8.60 -3.89
N VAL A 164 1.04 -7.69 -3.90
CA VAL A 164 2.44 -8.01 -4.17
C VAL A 164 3.09 -8.76 -3.01
N THR A 165 4.08 -9.60 -3.30
CA THR A 165 4.79 -10.40 -2.30
C THR A 165 6.23 -9.97 -2.07
N PHE A 166 6.77 -9.01 -2.84
CA PHE A 166 8.19 -8.65 -2.78
C PHE A 166 8.65 -8.04 -1.43
N PHE A 167 7.72 -7.72 -0.52
CA PHE A 167 8.04 -7.32 0.85
C PHE A 167 8.42 -8.51 1.75
N THR A 168 7.95 -9.71 1.41
CA THR A 168 8.09 -10.95 2.20
C THR A 168 8.72 -12.09 1.41
N ASP A 169 8.85 -11.97 0.10
CA ASP A 169 9.46 -12.96 -0.78
C ASP A 169 10.57 -12.29 -1.59
N LEU A 170 11.81 -12.52 -1.14
CA LEU A 170 13.01 -11.99 -1.77
C LEU A 170 13.59 -12.94 -2.83
N THR A 171 12.93 -14.07 -3.10
CA THR A 171 13.35 -15.06 -4.12
C THR A 171 12.86 -14.72 -5.53
N LEU A 172 12.01 -13.69 -5.65
CA LEU A 172 11.44 -13.26 -6.92
C LEU A 172 12.54 -12.89 -7.92
N LYS A 173 12.37 -13.29 -9.19
CA LYS A 173 13.35 -13.11 -10.29
C LYS A 173 13.84 -11.67 -10.50
N GLY A 174 13.07 -10.67 -10.09
CA GLY A 174 13.40 -9.25 -10.20
C GLY A 174 13.99 -8.62 -8.94
N ILE A 175 14.16 -9.38 -7.85
CA ILE A 175 14.67 -8.91 -6.57
C ILE A 175 16.13 -9.32 -6.42
N ARG A 176 16.94 -8.40 -5.92
CA ARG A 176 18.32 -8.64 -5.53
C ARG A 176 18.54 -8.08 -4.13
N VAL A 177 18.95 -8.96 -3.22
CA VAL A 177 19.37 -8.54 -1.89
C VAL A 177 20.77 -7.94 -1.99
N VAL A 178 20.93 -6.72 -1.45
CA VAL A 178 22.22 -6.06 -1.32
C VAL A 178 22.60 -6.09 0.16
N ARG A 179 23.64 -6.85 0.49
CA ARG A 179 24.22 -6.86 1.84
C ARG A 179 25.30 -5.77 1.93
N PRO A 180 25.44 -5.09 3.08
CA PRO A 180 26.51 -4.13 3.32
C PRO A 180 27.91 -4.71 3.13
#